data_AF-A0A1N6ULT5-F1
#
_entry.id   AF-A0A1N6ULT5-F1
#
_cell.length_a   1.000
_cell.length_b   1.000
_cell.length_c   1.000
_cell.angle_alpha   90.00
_cell.angle_beta   90.00
_cell.angle_gamma   90.00
#
_symmetry.space_group_name_H-M   'P 1'
#
loop_
_entity.id
_entity.type
_entity.pdbx_description
1 polymer ?
#
loop_
_entity_poly.entity_id
_entity_poly.type
_entity_poly.pdbx_seq_one_letter_code
_entity_poly.pdbx_strand_id
1 'polypeptide(L)'
;MTAPPASAAPAEPGLDAMLLRVGRLNYAWSNTESLLIHLLAGLTGMDKAAAVVVFLSVSSTRGRIEMVERLAKLRLGAGPEQQELLDLTGRFTKLSAVRHRYNHSIWSFQEDGSVSTILMRIADRRDRIHMGRKQPLGEDEMQRLDRDLDLLSQLNRNIWRFLLKYHYPVA
;
A
#
# COMPACT_ATOMS: atom_id res chain seq x y z
N MET A 1 -31.03 27.37 -29.61
CA MET A 1 -30.69 27.42 -28.17
C MET A 1 -29.69 26.31 -27.90
N THR A 2 -28.40 26.63 -27.98
CA THR A 2 -27.29 25.71 -27.67
C THR A 2 -26.88 25.91 -26.22
N ALA A 3 -26.88 24.84 -25.43
CA ALA A 3 -26.42 24.84 -24.05
C ALA A 3 -24.94 25.28 -23.99
N PRO A 4 -24.51 26.03 -22.96
CA PRO A 4 -23.11 26.38 -22.80
C PRO A 4 -22.30 25.12 -22.45
N PRO A 5 -21.01 25.05 -22.84
CA PRO A 5 -20.15 23.95 -22.43
C PRO A 5 -19.98 23.99 -20.91
N ALA A 6 -20.08 22.82 -20.27
CA ALA A 6 -19.74 22.65 -18.86
C ALA A 6 -18.29 23.12 -18.67
N SER A 7 -18.13 24.29 -18.04
CA SER A 7 -16.84 24.81 -17.60
C SER A 7 -16.23 23.79 -16.65
N ALA A 8 -15.20 23.07 -17.10
CA ALA A 8 -14.34 22.33 -16.21
C ALA A 8 -13.72 23.34 -15.22
N ALA A 9 -14.20 23.31 -13.97
CA ALA A 9 -13.59 24.10 -12.92
C ALA A 9 -12.09 23.76 -12.86
N PRO A 10 -11.20 24.76 -12.73
CA PRO A 10 -9.77 24.49 -12.62
C PRO A 10 -9.57 23.56 -11.42
N ALA A 11 -8.98 22.40 -11.67
CA ALA A 11 -8.66 21.45 -10.63
C ALA A 11 -7.77 22.14 -9.59
N GLU A 12 -8.17 22.08 -8.32
CA GLU A 12 -7.43 22.75 -7.26
C GLU A 12 -6.04 22.11 -7.14
N PRO A 13 -4.94 22.88 -7.29
CA PRO A 13 -3.58 22.34 -7.36
C PRO A 13 -3.20 21.42 -6.19
N GLY A 14 -3.81 21.62 -5.01
CA GLY A 14 -3.60 20.77 -3.84
C GLY A 14 -4.28 19.39 -3.93
N LEU A 15 -5.47 19.30 -4.53
CA LEU A 15 -6.18 18.04 -4.71
C LEU A 15 -5.47 17.16 -5.72
N ASP A 16 -5.14 17.70 -6.89
CA ASP A 16 -4.44 16.94 -7.94
C ASP A 16 -3.09 16.43 -7.44
N ALA A 17 -2.36 17.27 -6.70
CA ALA A 17 -1.08 16.88 -6.11
C ALA A 17 -1.23 15.75 -5.08
N MET A 18 -2.34 15.72 -4.33
CA MET A 18 -2.66 14.64 -3.39
C MET A 18 -3.10 13.37 -4.13
N LEU A 19 -4.03 13.46 -5.08
CA LEU A 19 -4.49 12.33 -5.90
C LEU A 19 -3.33 11.65 -6.62
N LEU A 20 -2.40 12.42 -7.17
CA LEU A 20 -1.18 11.91 -7.79
C LEU A 20 -0.35 11.08 -6.81
N ARG A 21 -0.17 11.56 -5.57
CA ARG A 21 0.59 10.84 -4.54
C ARG A 21 -0.12 9.58 -4.05
N VAL A 22 -1.43 9.62 -3.87
CA VAL A 22 -2.23 8.43 -3.54
C VAL A 22 -2.14 7.40 -4.68
N GLY A 23 -2.20 7.85 -5.94
CA GLY A 23 -1.97 7.00 -7.11
C GLY A 23 -0.58 6.35 -7.10
N ARG A 24 0.47 7.13 -6.84
CA ARG A 24 1.84 6.62 -6.66
C ARG A 24 1.95 5.62 -5.51
N LEU A 25 1.25 5.86 -4.41
CA LEU A 25 1.23 4.97 -3.24
C LEU A 25 0.62 3.63 -3.61
N ASN A 26 -0.51 3.64 -4.33
CA ASN A 26 -1.16 2.43 -4.81
C ASN A 26 -0.30 1.64 -5.80
N TYR A 27 0.34 2.34 -6.74
CA TYR A 27 1.28 1.71 -7.67
C TYR A 27 2.46 1.05 -6.94
N ALA A 28 3.16 1.82 -6.09
CA ALA A 28 4.30 1.32 -5.32
C ALA A 28 3.91 0.16 -4.41
N TRP A 29 2.68 0.20 -3.86
CA TRP A 29 2.13 -0.88 -3.06
C TRP A 29 1.97 -2.16 -3.86
N SER A 30 1.20 -2.11 -4.96
CA SER A 30 0.94 -3.28 -5.80
C SER A 30 2.23 -3.91 -6.33
N ASN A 31 3.21 -3.08 -6.73
CA ASN A 31 4.52 -3.55 -7.17
C ASN A 31 5.35 -4.17 -6.04
N THR A 32 5.20 -3.72 -4.80
CA THR A 32 5.87 -4.33 -3.64
C THR A 32 5.18 -5.64 -3.26
N GLU A 33 3.85 -5.70 -3.36
CA GLU A 33 3.08 -6.90 -3.07
C GLU A 33 3.38 -8.04 -4.04
N SER A 34 3.57 -7.73 -5.33
CA SER A 34 3.96 -8.75 -6.32
C SER A 34 5.31 -9.40 -6.00
N LEU A 35 6.20 -8.75 -5.25
CA LEU A 35 7.46 -9.38 -4.82
C LEU A 35 7.25 -10.57 -3.87
N LEU A 36 6.10 -10.66 -3.20
CA LEU A 36 5.74 -11.83 -2.39
C LEU A 36 5.62 -13.11 -3.23
N ILE A 37 5.31 -13.00 -4.53
CA ILE A 37 5.26 -14.14 -5.45
C ILE A 37 6.65 -14.78 -5.57
N HIS A 38 7.69 -13.95 -5.69
CA HIS A 38 9.07 -14.41 -5.79
C HIS A 38 9.55 -15.02 -4.48
N LEU A 39 9.20 -14.41 -3.33
CA LEU A 39 9.47 -14.98 -2.01
C LEU A 39 8.79 -16.34 -1.85
N LEU A 40 7.52 -16.46 -2.26
CA LEU A 40 6.79 -17.71 -2.21
C LEU A 40 7.47 -18.77 -3.07
N ALA A 41 7.77 -18.47 -4.33
CA ALA A 41 8.44 -19.38 -5.25
C ALA A 41 9.79 -19.87 -4.71
N GLY A 42 10.62 -18.99 -4.16
CA GLY A 42 11.91 -19.37 -3.57
C GLY A 42 11.77 -20.23 -2.31
N LEU A 43 10.82 -19.93 -1.42
CA LEU A 43 10.60 -20.70 -0.19
C LEU A 43 10.05 -22.12 -0.45
N THR A 44 9.22 -22.27 -1.49
CA THR A 44 8.51 -23.52 -1.77
C THR A 44 9.12 -24.34 -2.91
N GLY A 45 9.95 -23.73 -3.75
CA GLY A 45 10.45 -24.35 -4.99
C GLY A 45 9.41 -24.41 -6.11
N MET A 46 8.30 -23.69 -5.97
CA MET A 46 7.29 -23.57 -7.04
C MET A 46 7.87 -22.84 -8.24
N ASP A 47 7.43 -23.22 -9.44
CA ASP A 47 7.56 -22.33 -10.58
C ASP A 47 6.73 -21.05 -10.37
N LYS A 48 7.02 -20.03 -11.17
CA LYS A 48 6.39 -18.71 -11.06
C LYS A 48 4.87 -18.78 -11.26
N ALA A 49 4.38 -19.62 -12.18
CA ALA A 49 2.95 -19.71 -12.47
C ALA A 49 2.18 -20.31 -11.29
N ALA A 50 2.70 -21.38 -10.68
CA ALA A 50 2.15 -21.99 -9.49
C ALA A 50 2.17 -21.01 -8.30
N ALA A 51 3.27 -20.28 -8.10
CA ALA A 51 3.36 -19.27 -7.05
C ALA A 51 2.33 -18.13 -7.25
N VAL A 52 2.10 -17.71 -8.50
CA VAL A 52 1.04 -16.74 -8.83
C VAL A 52 -0.34 -17.26 -8.46
N VAL A 53 -0.67 -18.52 -8.77
CA VAL A 53 -1.98 -19.13 -8.42
C VAL A 53 -2.20 -19.14 -6.91
N VAL A 54 -1.20 -19.53 -6.13
CA VAL A 54 -1.28 -19.53 -4.66
C VAL A 54 -1.41 -18.11 -4.12
N PHE A 55 -0.63 -17.17 -4.65
CA PHE A 55 -0.73 -15.75 -4.28
C PHE A 55 -2.13 -15.17 -4.53
N LEU A 56 -2.74 -15.50 -5.68
CA LEU A 56 -4.09 -15.07 -6.04
C LEU A 56 -5.17 -15.71 -5.17
N SER A 57 -4.93 -16.92 -4.66
CA SER A 57 -5.85 -17.65 -3.79
C SER A 57 -5.95 -17.05 -2.39
N VAL A 58 -4.93 -16.30 -1.95
CA VAL A 58 -4.98 -15.55 -0.70
C VAL A 58 -5.46 -14.13 -1.00
N SER A 59 -6.71 -13.83 -0.62
CA SER A 59 -7.41 -12.59 -1.01
C SER A 59 -6.93 -11.33 -0.28
N SER A 60 -6.22 -11.47 0.85
CA SER A 60 -5.76 -10.33 1.64
C SER A 60 -4.24 -10.20 1.62
N THR A 61 -3.74 -8.97 1.50
CA THR A 61 -2.30 -8.68 1.58
C THR A 61 -1.70 -9.14 2.89
N ARG A 62 -2.43 -8.96 4.01
CA ARG A 62 -2.01 -9.47 5.32
C ARG A 62 -1.83 -10.99 5.31
N GLY A 63 -2.79 -11.73 4.75
CA GLY A 63 -2.69 -13.18 4.64
C GLY A 63 -1.50 -13.61 3.80
N ARG A 64 -1.21 -12.92 2.70
CA ARG A 64 -0.05 -13.18 1.84
C ARG A 64 1.27 -12.98 2.59
N ILE A 65 1.38 -11.89 3.36
CA ILE A 65 2.56 -11.61 4.18
C ILE A 65 2.72 -12.67 5.27
N GLU A 66 1.68 -12.97 6.04
CA GLU A 66 1.72 -13.98 7.11
C GLU A 66 2.05 -15.38 6.56
N MET A 67 1.56 -15.72 5.36
CA MET A 67 1.90 -16.97 4.68
C MET A 67 3.41 -17.04 4.39
N VAL A 68 3.99 -15.99 3.80
CA VAL A 68 5.43 -15.91 3.52
C VAL A 68 6.25 -16.00 4.81
N GLU A 69 5.86 -15.31 5.87
CA GLU A 69 6.54 -15.38 7.17
C GLU A 69 6.51 -16.78 7.80
N ARG A 70 5.37 -17.45 7.73
CA ARG A 70 5.22 -18.83 8.23
C ARG A 70 6.04 -19.82 7.40
N LEU A 71 6.04 -19.67 6.08
CA LEU A 71 6.88 -20.48 5.19
C LEU A 71 8.37 -20.23 5.46
N ALA A 72 8.79 -18.98 5.65
CA ALA A 72 10.17 -18.65 6.01
C ALA A 72 10.60 -19.32 7.33
N LYS A 73 9.74 -19.30 8.34
CA LYS A 73 9.98 -19.98 9.63
C LYS A 73 10.07 -21.51 9.50
N LEU A 74 9.31 -22.09 8.58
CA LEU A 74 9.28 -23.53 8.34
C LEU A 74 10.44 -24.01 7.47
N ARG A 75 10.82 -23.22 6.46
CA ARG A 75 11.71 -23.63 5.36
C ARG A 75 13.14 -23.15 5.55
N LEU A 76 13.33 -21.99 6.18
CA LEU A 76 14.66 -21.44 6.45
C LEU A 76 15.11 -21.86 7.85
N GLY A 77 16.38 -22.20 7.99
CA GLY A 77 17.00 -22.36 9.30
C GLY A 77 17.05 -21.03 10.06
N ALA A 78 17.14 -21.10 11.39
CA ALA A 78 17.36 -19.91 12.21
C ALA A 78 18.71 -19.27 11.83
N GLY A 79 18.67 -18.11 11.18
CA GLY A 79 19.85 -17.47 10.63
C GLY A 79 19.57 -16.14 9.94
N PRO A 80 20.60 -15.53 9.31
CA PRO A 80 20.52 -14.19 8.74
C PRO A 80 19.43 -14.03 7.67
N GLU A 81 19.24 -15.01 6.80
CA GLU A 81 18.22 -14.97 5.75
C GLU A 81 16.81 -14.87 6.33
N GLN A 82 16.50 -15.76 7.29
CA GLN A 82 15.20 -15.78 7.95
C GLN A 82 14.94 -14.47 8.69
N GLN A 83 15.92 -13.96 9.44
CA GLN A 83 15.79 -12.71 10.19
C GLN A 83 15.55 -11.52 9.25
N GLU A 84 16.31 -11.43 8.16
CA GLU A 84 16.18 -10.37 7.16
C GLU A 84 14.83 -10.41 6.45
N LEU A 85 14.35 -11.60 6.06
CA LEU A 85 13.02 -11.78 5.47
C LEU A 85 11.92 -11.32 6.44
N LEU A 86 11.96 -11.77 7.69
CA LEU A 86 10.96 -11.41 8.70
C LEU A 86 10.96 -9.92 9.03
N ASP A 87 12.12 -9.26 9.01
CA ASP A 87 12.19 -7.81 9.16
C ASP A 87 11.55 -7.07 7.96
N LEU A 88 11.83 -7.53 6.73
CA LEU A 88 11.24 -6.95 5.53
C LEU A 88 9.71 -7.08 5.53
N THR A 89 9.17 -8.26 5.83
CA THR A 89 7.72 -8.49 5.90
C THR A 89 7.06 -7.76 7.07
N GLY A 90 7.77 -7.64 8.20
CA GLY A 90 7.33 -6.85 9.34
C GLY A 90 7.21 -5.36 8.99
N ARG A 91 8.20 -4.80 8.28
CA ARG A 91 8.14 -3.43 7.74
C ARG A 91 7.00 -3.27 6.74
N PHE A 92 6.79 -4.25 5.87
CA PHE A 92 5.69 -4.22 4.90
C PHE A 92 4.33 -4.14 5.60
N THR A 93 4.10 -4.96 6.63
CA THR A 93 2.87 -4.95 7.43
C THR A 93 2.60 -3.59 8.06
N LYS A 94 3.64 -2.91 8.59
CA LYS A 94 3.49 -1.57 9.18
C LYS A 94 3.06 -0.53 8.14
N LEU A 95 3.61 -0.61 6.93
CA LEU A 95 3.25 0.30 5.82
C LEU A 95 1.84 0.03 5.25
N SER A 96 1.27 -1.19 5.41
CA SER A 96 -0.12 -1.48 5.02
C SER A 96 -1.13 -0.52 5.63
N ALA A 97 -0.90 -0.12 6.89
CA ALA A 97 -1.79 0.78 7.62
C ALA A 97 -1.88 2.16 6.94
N VAL A 98 -0.83 2.58 6.24
CA VAL A 98 -0.79 3.85 5.49
C VAL A 98 -1.70 3.78 4.28
N ARG A 99 -1.61 2.71 3.48
CA ARG A 99 -2.49 2.51 2.32
C ARG A 99 -3.97 2.55 2.73
N HIS A 100 -4.31 1.87 3.82
CA HIS A 100 -5.69 1.85 4.32
C HIS A 100 -6.18 3.24 4.73
N ARG A 101 -5.31 4.07 5.30
CA ARG A 101 -5.65 5.44 5.68
C ARG A 101 -6.11 6.25 4.46
N TYR A 102 -5.31 6.29 3.40
CA TYR A 102 -5.60 7.16 2.25
C TYR A 102 -6.68 6.60 1.31
N ASN A 103 -6.76 5.27 1.13
CA ASN A 103 -7.78 4.67 0.25
C ASN A 103 -9.17 4.54 0.88
N HIS A 104 -9.28 4.55 2.22
CA HIS A 104 -10.57 4.51 2.91
C HIS A 104 -10.97 5.86 3.51
N SER A 105 -10.38 6.95 3.03
CA SER A 105 -10.78 8.31 3.40
C SER A 105 -11.91 8.81 2.51
N ILE A 106 -12.90 9.49 3.11
CA ILE A 106 -14.00 10.13 2.38
C ILE A 106 -13.62 11.57 2.04
N TRP A 107 -13.44 11.85 0.76
CA TRP A 107 -13.14 13.19 0.25
C TRP A 107 -14.41 14.05 0.33
N SER A 108 -14.33 15.26 0.90
CA SER A 108 -15.44 16.20 0.96
C SER A 108 -15.16 17.46 0.16
N PHE A 109 -16.23 18.12 -0.27
CA PHE A 109 -16.20 19.38 -1.00
C PHE A 109 -16.80 20.45 -0.07
N GLN A 110 -16.19 21.64 0.00
CA GLN A 110 -16.75 22.78 0.74
C GLN A 110 -17.86 23.48 -0.06
N GLU A 111 -18.65 24.31 0.63
CA GLU A 111 -19.75 25.08 0.04
C GLU A 111 -19.29 26.12 -1.01
N ASP A 112 -18.04 26.56 -0.95
CA ASP A 112 -17.41 27.46 -1.94
C ASP A 112 -16.81 26.72 -3.15
N GLY A 113 -16.97 25.39 -3.21
CA GLY A 113 -16.37 24.55 -4.24
C GLY A 113 -14.91 24.17 -3.99
N SER A 114 -14.29 24.66 -2.91
CA SER A 114 -12.93 24.26 -2.54
C SER A 114 -12.90 22.87 -1.95
N VAL A 115 -11.86 22.09 -2.26
CA VAL A 115 -11.78 20.70 -1.82
C VAL A 115 -11.10 20.65 -0.46
N SER A 116 -11.92 20.59 0.59
CA SER A 116 -11.42 20.20 1.91
C SER A 116 -11.41 18.68 2.02
N THR A 117 -10.24 18.05 2.02
CA THR A 117 -10.15 16.69 2.56
C THR A 117 -10.64 16.71 3.99
N ILE A 118 -11.63 15.89 4.24
CA ILE A 118 -11.86 15.36 5.55
C ILE A 118 -11.25 13.96 5.50
N LEU A 119 -10.17 13.67 6.23
CA LEU A 119 -9.71 12.29 6.42
C LEU A 119 -10.74 11.53 7.29
N MET A 120 -11.93 11.28 6.76
CA MET A 120 -13.03 10.69 7.52
C MET A 120 -12.88 9.18 7.55
N ARG A 121 -12.60 8.64 8.74
CA ARG A 121 -12.89 7.25 9.05
C ARG A 121 -14.35 7.16 9.50
N ILE A 122 -15.27 6.72 8.65
CA ILE A 122 -16.57 6.23 9.15
C ILE A 122 -16.28 4.88 9.79
N ALA A 123 -16.42 4.82 11.12
CA ALA A 123 -16.34 3.57 11.85
C ALA A 123 -17.73 3.20 12.33
N ASP A 124 -18.31 2.18 11.71
CA ASP A 124 -19.52 1.53 12.19
C ASP A 124 -19.15 0.69 13.41
N ARG A 125 -19.62 1.10 14.59
CA ARG A 125 -19.64 0.27 15.81
C ARG A 125 -21.10 0.02 16.15
N ARG A 126 -21.39 -1.15 16.74
CA ARG A 126 -22.72 -1.76 16.97
C ARG A 126 -23.85 -0.83 17.42
N ASP A 127 -23.52 0.33 17.98
CA ASP A 127 -24.42 1.22 18.69
C ASP A 127 -24.26 2.71 18.29
N ARG A 128 -23.20 3.11 17.55
CA ARG A 128 -23.01 4.49 17.05
C ARG A 128 -22.13 4.56 15.79
N ILE A 129 -22.55 5.39 14.83
CA ILE A 129 -21.70 5.82 13.71
C ILE A 129 -20.77 6.92 14.21
N HIS A 130 -19.47 6.63 14.28
CA HIS A 130 -18.47 7.65 14.56
C HIS A 130 -17.95 8.24 13.25
N MET A 131 -18.19 9.54 13.05
CA MET A 131 -17.49 10.30 12.03
C MET A 131 -16.08 10.62 12.52
N GLY A 132 -15.06 10.22 11.76
CA GLY A 132 -13.65 10.52 12.05
C GLY A 132 -13.35 12.03 12.15
N ARG A 133 -12.18 12.38 12.70
CA ARG A 133 -11.73 13.77 12.79
C ARG A 133 -11.51 14.36 11.39
N LYS A 134 -12.07 15.54 11.14
CA LYS A 134 -11.69 16.36 9.98
C LYS A 134 -10.24 16.79 10.13
N GLN A 135 -9.42 16.49 9.14
CA GLN A 135 -8.01 16.88 9.12
C GLN A 135 -7.74 17.60 7.79
N PRO A 136 -7.38 18.90 7.81
CA PRO A 136 -7.14 19.66 6.60
C PRO A 136 -5.93 19.11 5.82
N LEU A 137 -6.01 19.16 4.48
CA LEU A 137 -4.89 18.94 3.57
C LEU A 137 -3.91 20.12 3.71
N GLY A 138 -3.00 20.01 4.67
CA GLY A 138 -1.88 20.94 4.81
C GLY A 138 -0.60 20.40 4.17
N GLU A 139 0.41 21.26 4.08
CA GLU A 139 1.78 20.87 3.67
C GLU A 139 2.32 19.71 4.53
N ASP A 140 2.00 19.66 5.82
CA ASP A 140 2.42 18.60 6.74
C ASP A 140 1.94 17.20 6.30
N GLU A 141 0.71 17.10 5.80
CA GLU A 141 0.13 15.82 5.36
C GLU A 141 0.74 15.37 4.03
N MET A 142 1.03 16.33 3.14
CA MET A 142 1.76 16.08 1.89
C MET A 142 3.18 15.57 2.17
N GLN A 143 3.91 16.22 3.08
CA GLN A 143 5.24 15.77 3.51
C GLN A 143 5.18 14.40 4.19
N ARG A 144 4.11 14.11 4.93
CA ARG A 144 3.90 12.78 5.55
C ARG A 144 3.70 11.70 4.48
N LEU A 145 2.87 11.97 3.47
CA LEU A 145 2.65 11.04 2.36
C LEU A 145 3.92 10.83 1.52
N ASP A 146 4.69 11.89 1.27
CA ASP A 146 5.97 11.79 0.57
C ASP A 146 6.96 10.91 1.33
N ARG A 147 7.05 11.04 2.66
CA ARG A 147 7.86 10.13 3.50
C ARG A 147 7.37 8.69 3.43
N ASP A 148 6.05 8.47 3.49
CA ASP A 148 5.47 7.13 3.43
C ASP A 148 5.75 6.46 2.05
N LEU A 149 5.71 7.23 0.97
CA LEU A 149 6.10 6.81 -0.39
C LEU A 149 7.58 6.42 -0.48
N ASP A 150 8.46 7.22 0.12
CA ASP A 150 9.90 6.94 0.15
C ASP A 150 10.21 5.66 0.92
N LEU A 151 9.55 5.45 2.06
CA LEU A 151 9.70 4.22 2.86
C LEU A 151 9.24 2.99 2.08
N LEU A 152 8.12 3.07 1.37
CA LEU A 152 7.61 1.97 0.54
C LEU A 152 8.54 1.68 -0.64
N SER A 153 9.04 2.73 -1.30
CA SER A 153 10.00 2.61 -2.40
C SER A 153 11.33 1.99 -1.94
N GLN A 154 11.80 2.37 -0.75
CA GLN A 154 12.97 1.76 -0.13
C GLN A 154 12.73 0.30 0.22
N LEU A 155 11.57 -0.03 0.79
CA LEU A 155 11.19 -1.41 1.09
C LEU A 155 11.17 -2.27 -0.17
N ASN A 156 10.56 -1.79 -1.26
CA ASN A 156 10.54 -2.48 -2.55
C ASN A 156 11.97 -2.84 -3.02
N ARG A 157 12.87 -1.85 -3.04
CA ARG A 157 14.28 -2.05 -3.40
C ARG A 157 15.01 -2.99 -2.44
N ASN A 158 14.69 -2.97 -1.15
CA ASN A 158 15.29 -3.87 -0.17
C ASN A 158 14.84 -5.32 -0.40
N ILE A 159 13.55 -5.55 -0.67
CA ILE A 159 13.04 -6.88 -1.01
C ILE A 159 13.68 -7.36 -2.31
N TRP A 160 13.80 -6.50 -3.33
CA TRP A 160 14.50 -6.86 -4.57
C TRP A 160 15.96 -7.28 -4.33
N ARG A 161 16.69 -6.50 -3.52
CA ARG A 161 18.07 -6.86 -3.13
C ARG A 161 18.13 -8.18 -2.34
N PHE A 162 17.16 -8.44 -1.46
CA PHE A 162 17.04 -9.71 -0.75
C PHE A 162 16.87 -10.88 -1.74
N LEU A 163 15.95 -10.76 -2.70
CA LEU A 163 15.69 -11.79 -3.70
C LEU A 163 16.96 -12.14 -4.48
N LEU A 164 17.73 -11.14 -4.90
CA LEU A 164 19.00 -11.34 -5.61
C LEU A 164 20.09 -11.96 -4.70
N LYS A 165 20.22 -11.45 -3.47
CA LYS A 165 21.23 -11.89 -2.49
C LYS A 165 21.10 -13.36 -2.13
N TYR A 166 19.88 -13.86 -1.98
CA TYR A 166 19.59 -15.25 -1.59
C TYR A 166 19.11 -16.11 -2.77
N HIS A 167 19.31 -15.64 -4.01
CA HIS A 167 19.03 -16.39 -5.24
C HIS A 167 17.58 -16.88 -5.39
N TYR A 168 16.62 -16.08 -4.96
CA TYR A 168 15.21 -16.33 -5.20
C TYR A 168 14.90 -16.14 -6.70
N PRO A 169 13.92 -16.88 -7.26
CA PRO A 169 13.57 -16.77 -8.67
C PRO A 169 12.91 -15.41 -8.96
N VAL A 170 13.53 -14.61 -9.83
CA VAL A 170 13.05 -13.27 -10.23
C VAL A 170 12.67 -13.15 -11.72
N ALA A 171 13.05 -14.13 -12.55
CA ALA A 171 12.68 -14.22 -13.97
C ALA A 171 11.29 -14.86 -14.13
#